data_AF-A0A1H4A865-F1
#
_entry.id   AF-A0A1H4A865-F1
#
_cell.length_a   1.000
_cell.length_b   1.000
_cell.length_c   1.000
_cell.angle_alpha   90.00
_cell.angle_beta   90.00
_cell.angle_gamma   90.00
#
_symmetry.space_group_name_H-M   'P 1'
#
loop_
_entity.id
_entity.type
_entity.pdbx_description
1 polymer ?
#
loop_
_entity_poly.entity_id
_entity_poly.type
_entity_poly.pdbx_seq_one_letter_code
_entity_poly.pdbx_strand_id
1 'polypeptide(L)'
;MHTDEGDYLSILAGLGKECLGTIQVLEDDARAEAPSYEPLSLDEVKALAREGAEKSTDMVVKSHLSLAGASGKVGLYWSDEQQQWYLPQGEAPSTHIVKQSHIRLSSIVTNEQLAMRTAAKLGIPVAASFIINTGAGKDEDILLAAKRYDRGYTNHPRTIDGQPVPNRLHQEDMAQELSLQGFSGAERIHDIITEHQKIHVV
;
A
#
# COMPACT_ATOMS: atom_id res chain seq x y z
N MET A 1 -10.38 0.23 17.58
CA MET A 1 -11.52 -0.60 17.18
C MET A 1 -11.16 -2.03 17.54
N HIS A 2 -11.79 -2.65 18.54
CA HIS A 2 -11.54 -4.06 18.88
C HIS A 2 -12.51 -4.91 18.09
N THR A 3 -12.22 -5.07 16.79
CA THR A 3 -13.04 -5.85 15.87
C THR A 3 -12.62 -7.32 15.99
N ASP A 4 -13.58 -8.23 15.98
CA ASP A 4 -13.30 -9.66 15.85
C ASP A 4 -12.65 -9.93 14.47
N GLU A 5 -11.67 -10.84 14.38
CA GLU A 5 -10.98 -11.13 13.10
C GLU A 5 -11.92 -11.68 12.02
N GLY A 6 -13.07 -12.25 12.43
CA GLY A 6 -14.12 -12.72 11.53
C GLY A 6 -15.10 -11.65 11.08
N ASP A 7 -15.07 -10.45 11.66
CA ASP A 7 -15.99 -9.36 11.32
C ASP A 7 -15.42 -8.47 10.20
N TYR A 8 -15.34 -9.07 9.01
CA TYR A 8 -14.80 -8.44 7.80
C TYR A 8 -15.57 -7.18 7.40
N LEU A 9 -16.87 -7.10 7.68
CA LEU A 9 -17.67 -5.92 7.33
C LEU A 9 -17.24 -4.72 8.16
N SER A 10 -17.03 -4.90 9.46
CA SER A 10 -16.53 -3.83 10.32
C SER A 10 -15.10 -3.42 9.96
N ILE A 11 -14.23 -4.37 9.59
CA ILE A 11 -12.88 -4.06 9.08
C ILE A 11 -12.94 -3.25 7.78
N LEU A 12 -13.79 -3.66 6.84
CA LEU A 12 -14.00 -2.96 5.57
C LEU A 12 -14.66 -1.60 5.76
N ALA A 13 -15.57 -1.42 6.72
CA ALA A 13 -16.14 -0.11 7.02
C ALA A 13 -15.07 0.86 7.55
N GLY A 14 -14.13 0.37 8.36
CA GLY A 14 -13.04 1.17 8.92
C GLY A 14 -11.89 1.47 7.94
N LEU A 15 -11.54 0.52 7.07
CA LEU A 15 -10.35 0.59 6.19
C LEU A 15 -10.68 0.71 4.69
N GLY A 16 -11.94 0.54 4.32
CA GLY A 16 -12.37 0.34 2.94
C GLY A 16 -12.41 1.59 2.07
N LYS A 17 -12.16 2.77 2.64
CA LYS A 17 -12.17 4.04 1.89
C LYS A 17 -10.99 4.12 0.89
N GLU A 18 -9.88 3.43 1.18
CA GLU A 18 -8.69 3.38 0.34
C GLU A 18 -8.16 1.94 0.17
N CYS A 19 -8.75 1.18 -0.75
CA CYS A 19 -8.35 -0.20 -1.04
C CYS A 19 -7.43 -0.33 -2.28
N LEU A 20 -6.93 -1.55 -2.46
CA LEU A 20 -6.43 -2.06 -3.74
C LEU A 20 -7.55 -2.06 -4.79
N GLY A 21 -7.19 -1.73 -6.01
CA GLY A 21 -8.13 -1.63 -7.13
C GLY A 21 -9.05 -0.41 -7.04
N THR A 22 -10.27 -0.59 -7.55
CA THR A 22 -11.32 0.44 -7.65
C THR A 22 -12.34 0.37 -6.52
N ILE A 23 -12.43 -0.74 -5.80
CA ILE A 23 -13.46 -0.93 -4.77
C ILE A 23 -13.23 0.05 -3.62
N GLN A 24 -14.32 0.67 -3.18
CA GLN A 24 -14.39 1.46 -1.95
C GLN A 24 -15.62 1.00 -1.17
N VAL A 25 -15.47 0.87 0.15
CA VAL A 25 -16.56 0.53 1.06
C VAL A 25 -16.85 1.78 1.89
N LEU A 26 -18.08 2.28 1.75
CA LEU A 26 -18.56 3.50 2.38
C LEU A 26 -19.80 3.15 3.21
N GLU A 27 -19.97 3.79 4.36
CA GLU A 27 -21.20 3.70 5.15
C GLU A 27 -22.25 4.67 4.60
N ASP A 28 -23.50 4.21 4.44
CA ASP A 28 -24.59 4.99 3.83
C ASP A 28 -24.88 6.34 4.52
N ASP A 29 -24.66 6.44 5.84
CA ASP A 29 -24.98 7.61 6.68
C ASP A 29 -23.74 8.41 7.15
N ALA A 30 -22.52 7.99 6.77
CA ALA A 30 -21.34 8.77 7.07
C ALA A 30 -21.36 10.02 6.19
N ARG A 31 -21.42 11.22 6.80
CA ARG A 31 -21.02 12.45 6.08
C ARG A 31 -19.63 12.18 5.51
N ALA A 32 -19.53 11.98 4.20
CA ALA A 32 -18.27 11.71 3.55
C ALA A 32 -17.30 12.83 3.93
N GLU A 33 -16.25 12.49 4.67
CA GLU A 33 -15.15 13.41 4.93
C GLU A 33 -14.64 13.88 3.57
N ALA A 34 -14.57 15.20 3.38
CA ALA A 34 -14.09 15.76 2.13
C ALA A 34 -12.68 15.22 1.86
N PRO A 35 -12.42 14.66 0.67
CA PRO A 35 -11.14 14.05 0.39
C PRO A 35 -10.06 15.14 0.39
N SER A 36 -8.96 14.88 1.09
CA SER A 36 -7.84 15.81 1.22
C SER A 36 -6.49 15.07 1.27
N TYR A 37 -5.41 15.81 1.05
CA TYR A 37 -4.05 15.33 1.20
C TYR A 37 -3.37 16.10 2.33
N GLU A 38 -3.16 15.45 3.47
CA GLU A 38 -2.47 16.05 4.61
C GLU A 38 -0.95 15.86 4.47
N PRO A 39 -0.13 16.93 4.44
CA PRO A 39 1.31 16.80 4.29
C PRO A 39 1.93 16.11 5.51
N LEU A 40 2.80 15.14 5.25
CA LEU A 40 3.58 14.45 6.28
C LEU A 40 4.91 15.16 6.55
N SER A 41 5.17 15.49 7.80
CA SER A 41 6.48 15.97 8.21
C SER A 41 7.54 14.86 8.10
N LEU A 42 8.82 15.25 8.01
CA LEU A 42 9.92 14.28 8.03
C LEU A 42 9.90 13.41 9.30
N ASP A 43 9.51 13.98 10.44
CA ASP A 43 9.45 13.23 11.70
C ASP A 43 8.31 12.22 11.73
N GLU A 44 7.17 12.51 11.08
CA GLU A 44 6.11 11.51 10.86
C GLU A 44 6.59 10.38 9.93
N VAL A 45 7.33 10.69 8.86
CA VAL A 45 7.91 9.65 7.97
C VAL A 45 8.97 8.81 8.69
N LYS A 46 9.81 9.42 9.54
CA LYS A 46 10.75 8.68 10.41
C LYS A 46 10.02 7.77 11.40
N ALA A 47 8.93 8.25 11.99
CA ALA A 47 8.13 7.45 12.91
C ALA A 47 7.56 6.21 12.20
N LEU A 48 7.11 6.35 10.95
CA LEU A 48 6.69 5.22 10.12
C LEU A 48 7.83 4.21 9.90
N ALA A 49 9.07 4.66 9.64
CA ALA A 49 10.20 3.75 9.45
C ALA A 49 10.55 2.97 10.73
N ARG A 50 10.53 3.66 11.88
CA ARG A 50 10.83 3.06 13.19
C ARG A 50 9.77 2.06 13.65
N GLU A 51 8.49 2.36 13.42
CA GLU A 51 7.37 1.50 13.83
C GLU A 51 7.56 0.05 13.39
N GLY A 52 7.95 -0.20 12.14
CA GLY A 52 8.16 -1.56 11.64
C GLY A 52 9.42 -2.25 12.18
N ALA A 53 10.43 -1.47 12.60
CA ALA A 53 11.70 -1.98 13.11
C ALA A 53 11.69 -2.22 14.63
N GLU A 54 10.81 -1.57 15.39
CA GLU A 54 10.74 -1.63 16.85
C GLU A 54 9.75 -2.70 17.38
N LYS A 55 9.92 -3.11 18.64
CA LYS A 55 9.18 -4.20 19.30
C LYS A 55 8.05 -3.69 20.22
N SER A 56 7.86 -2.37 20.30
CA SER A 56 7.02 -1.71 21.29
C SER A 56 5.68 -1.29 20.72
N THR A 57 4.61 -1.81 21.33
CA THR A 57 3.20 -1.44 21.17
C THR A 57 2.86 0.00 21.56
N ASP A 58 3.85 0.87 21.78
CA ASP A 58 3.67 2.11 22.55
C ASP A 58 3.73 3.40 21.71
N MET A 59 3.97 3.33 20.39
CA MET A 59 3.77 4.50 19.52
C MET A 59 2.41 4.44 18.86
N VAL A 60 1.39 4.92 19.59
CA VAL A 60 0.12 5.38 19.04
C VAL A 60 0.41 6.68 18.25
N VAL A 61 1.07 6.58 17.11
CA VAL A 61 1.05 7.64 16.11
C VAL A 61 -0.31 7.54 15.45
N LYS A 62 -1.22 8.46 15.85
CA LYS A 62 -2.56 8.74 15.31
C LYS A 62 -3.28 7.48 14.81
N SER A 63 -4.35 7.10 15.49
CA SER A 63 -5.28 5.99 15.20
C SER A 63 -5.69 5.74 13.73
N HIS A 64 -5.38 6.61 12.77
CA HIS A 64 -5.54 6.39 11.33
C HIS A 64 -4.30 5.78 10.63
N LEU A 65 -3.07 6.12 11.05
CA LEU A 65 -1.83 5.51 10.53
C LEU A 65 -1.67 4.07 11.04
N SER A 66 -1.97 3.83 12.32
CA SER A 66 -1.92 2.51 12.96
C SER A 66 -2.94 1.51 12.38
N LEU A 67 -4.10 1.97 11.92
CA LEU A 67 -5.13 1.13 11.30
C LEU A 67 -4.83 0.81 9.83
N ALA A 68 -4.23 1.75 9.09
CA ALA A 68 -3.70 1.49 7.75
C ALA A 68 -2.38 0.67 7.76
N GLY A 69 -1.70 0.60 8.91
CA GLY A 69 -0.31 0.13 9.08
C GLY A 69 -0.09 -1.18 9.83
N ALA A 70 -1.13 -1.85 10.35
CA ALA A 70 -0.98 -3.08 11.14
C ALA A 70 -0.25 -4.25 10.41
N SER A 71 -0.03 -4.13 9.09
CA SER A 71 0.69 -5.10 8.24
C SER A 71 2.08 -4.67 7.78
N GLY A 72 2.65 -3.58 8.33
CA GLY A 72 3.95 -3.05 7.94
C GLY A 72 3.95 -2.29 6.60
N LYS A 73 2.79 -1.81 6.17
CA LYS A 73 2.58 -1.12 4.88
C LYS A 73 1.53 -0.04 5.03
N VAL A 74 1.67 1.07 4.30
CA VAL A 74 0.71 2.18 4.29
C VAL A 74 0.55 2.76 2.89
N GLY A 75 -0.65 3.18 2.52
CA GLY A 75 -0.91 3.92 1.28
C GLY A 75 -0.65 5.41 1.45
N LEU A 76 0.33 5.97 0.74
CA LEU A 76 0.64 7.40 0.77
C LEU A 76 0.58 8.03 -0.62
N TYR A 77 0.39 9.34 -0.66
CA TYR A 77 0.51 10.13 -1.88
C TYR A 77 1.89 10.80 -1.93
N TRP A 78 2.58 10.67 -3.07
CA TRP A 78 3.83 11.39 -3.36
C TRP A 78 3.57 12.48 -4.40
N SER A 79 3.99 13.71 -4.11
CA SER A 79 4.03 14.80 -5.07
C SER A 79 5.44 14.94 -5.64
N ASP A 80 5.62 14.61 -6.93
CA ASP A 80 6.90 14.82 -7.61
C ASP A 80 7.25 16.31 -7.76
N GLU A 81 6.26 17.19 -7.90
CA GLU A 81 6.49 18.64 -8.01
C GLU A 81 7.01 19.23 -6.70
N GLN A 82 6.39 18.85 -5.58
CA GLN A 82 6.72 19.40 -4.26
C GLN A 82 7.78 18.56 -3.51
N GLN A 83 8.14 17.38 -4.04
CA GLN A 83 9.00 16.40 -3.39
C GLN A 83 8.53 16.09 -1.96
N GLN A 84 7.21 15.87 -1.81
CA GLN A 84 6.54 15.83 -0.52
C GLN A 84 5.58 14.63 -0.42
N TRP A 85 5.58 13.99 0.76
CA TRP A 85 4.64 12.92 1.12
C TRP A 85 3.38 13.48 1.75
N TYR A 86 2.24 12.89 1.43
CA TYR A 86 0.95 13.22 2.01
C TYR A 86 0.22 11.96 2.47
N LEU A 87 -0.52 12.09 3.56
CA LEU A 87 -1.49 11.12 4.04
C LEU A 87 -2.84 11.43 3.38
N PRO A 88 -3.38 10.53 2.54
CA PRO A 88 -4.72 10.71 1.98
C PRO A 88 -5.80 10.58 3.06
N GLN A 89 -6.78 11.48 3.04
CA GLN A 89 -7.94 11.46 3.93
C GLN A 89 -9.24 11.28 3.14
N GLY A 90 -10.28 10.77 3.81
CA GLY A 90 -11.56 10.47 3.18
C GLY A 90 -11.40 9.50 2.00
N GLU A 91 -11.84 9.91 0.83
CA GLU A 91 -11.76 9.11 -0.41
C GLU A 91 -10.54 9.42 -1.29
N ALA A 92 -9.62 10.29 -0.82
CA ALA A 92 -8.43 10.65 -1.57
C ALA A 92 -7.56 9.40 -1.82
N PRO A 93 -7.21 9.09 -3.09
CA PRO A 93 -6.44 7.89 -3.38
C PRO A 93 -4.95 8.08 -3.06
N SER A 94 -4.33 7.03 -2.54
CA SER A 94 -2.86 6.94 -2.46
C SER A 94 -2.26 6.66 -3.84
N THR A 95 -0.97 7.00 -4.01
CA THR A 95 -0.21 6.72 -5.25
C THR A 95 0.92 5.71 -5.05
N HIS A 96 1.30 5.48 -3.80
CA HIS A 96 2.37 4.55 -3.42
C HIS A 96 1.92 3.67 -2.27
N ILE A 97 2.38 2.42 -2.30
CA ILE A 97 2.41 1.54 -1.14
C ILE A 97 3.79 1.70 -0.53
N VAL A 98 3.84 2.22 0.69
CA VAL A 98 5.07 2.43 1.45
C VAL A 98 5.21 1.29 2.45
N LYS A 99 6.30 0.53 2.34
CA LYS A 99 6.55 -0.68 3.12
C LYS A 99 7.65 -0.40 4.14
N GLN A 100 7.37 -0.79 5.38
CA GLN A 100 8.29 -0.68 6.50
C GLN A 100 9.23 -1.90 6.53
N SER A 101 10.37 -1.74 7.23
CA SER A 101 11.13 -2.90 7.69
C SER A 101 10.31 -3.71 8.68
N HIS A 102 10.70 -4.96 8.94
CA HIS A 102 10.07 -5.77 9.97
C HIS A 102 11.14 -6.22 10.96
N ILE A 103 10.92 -6.04 12.26
CA ILE A 103 11.86 -6.46 13.32
C ILE A 103 12.36 -7.92 13.21
N ARG A 104 11.59 -8.84 12.63
CA ARG A 104 11.98 -10.25 12.45
C ARG A 104 12.72 -10.53 11.14
N LEU A 105 12.70 -9.58 10.20
CA LEU A 105 13.24 -9.73 8.86
C LEU A 105 14.19 -8.56 8.57
N SER A 106 15.44 -8.71 9.04
CA SER A 106 16.49 -7.72 8.80
C SER A 106 16.69 -7.48 7.31
N SER A 107 16.87 -6.21 6.93
CA SER A 107 17.15 -5.77 5.57
C SER A 107 16.09 -6.14 4.53
N ILE A 108 14.85 -6.44 4.95
CA ILE A 108 13.76 -6.83 4.03
C ILE A 108 13.48 -5.74 2.97
N VAL A 109 13.52 -4.47 3.38
CA VAL A 109 13.34 -3.31 2.50
C VAL A 109 14.47 -3.26 1.45
N THR A 110 15.72 -3.43 1.87
CA THR A 110 16.87 -3.43 0.96
C THR A 110 16.84 -4.64 0.01
N ASN A 111 16.48 -5.81 0.52
CA ASN A 111 16.35 -7.03 -0.27
C ASN A 111 15.27 -6.88 -1.34
N GLU A 112 14.11 -6.34 -0.99
CA GLU A 112 13.03 -6.11 -1.94
C GLU A 112 13.44 -5.10 -3.03
N GLN A 113 14.08 -3.99 -2.66
CA GLN A 113 14.60 -3.04 -3.66
C GLN A 113 15.65 -3.68 -4.58
N LEU A 114 16.53 -4.53 -4.04
CA LEU A 114 17.52 -5.25 -4.84
C LEU A 114 16.84 -6.19 -5.85
N ALA A 115 15.85 -6.96 -5.41
CA ALA A 115 15.09 -7.87 -6.27
C ALA A 115 14.36 -7.11 -7.38
N MET A 116 13.63 -6.04 -7.04
CA MET A 116 12.88 -5.21 -7.98
C MET A 116 13.80 -4.58 -9.04
N ARG A 117 14.95 -4.01 -8.62
CA ARG A 117 15.93 -3.44 -9.55
C ARG A 117 16.57 -4.49 -10.45
N THR A 118 16.80 -5.69 -9.92
CA THR A 118 17.37 -6.80 -10.70
C THR A 118 16.38 -7.27 -11.76
N ALA A 119 15.12 -7.51 -11.38
CA ALA A 119 14.05 -7.88 -12.30
C ALA A 119 13.86 -6.84 -13.42
N ALA A 120 13.82 -5.54 -13.07
CA ALA A 120 13.76 -4.46 -14.05
C ALA A 120 14.93 -4.48 -15.04
N LYS A 121 16.16 -4.69 -14.56
CA LYS A 121 17.36 -4.80 -15.42
C LYS A 121 17.35 -6.02 -16.33
N LEU A 122 16.63 -7.07 -15.95
CA LEU A 122 16.41 -8.26 -16.76
C LEU A 122 15.23 -8.10 -17.75
N GLY A 123 14.59 -6.93 -17.79
CA GLY A 123 13.46 -6.67 -18.68
C GLY A 123 12.12 -7.22 -18.17
N ILE A 124 12.05 -7.66 -16.91
CA ILE A 124 10.79 -8.09 -16.30
C ILE A 124 10.00 -6.84 -15.90
N PRO A 125 8.74 -6.69 -16.35
CA PRO A 125 7.88 -5.61 -15.91
C PRO A 125 7.68 -5.67 -14.40
N VAL A 126 8.04 -4.60 -13.71
CA VAL A 126 7.88 -4.46 -12.25
C VAL A 126 7.38 -3.07 -11.92
N ALA A 127 6.71 -2.93 -10.78
CA ALA A 127 6.33 -1.62 -10.25
C ALA A 127 7.58 -0.77 -10.01
N ALA A 128 7.54 0.51 -10.38
CA ALA A 128 8.61 1.44 -10.04
C ALA A 128 8.71 1.56 -8.51
N SER A 129 9.91 1.44 -7.97
CA SER A 129 10.12 1.54 -6.52
C SER A 129 11.44 2.21 -6.15
N PHE A 130 11.46 2.86 -5.00
CA PHE A 130 12.64 3.54 -4.47
C PHE A 130 12.67 3.52 -2.94
N ILE A 131 13.89 3.66 -2.40
CA ILE A 131 14.10 3.76 -0.96
C ILE A 131 13.82 5.19 -0.51
N ILE A 132 12.96 5.34 0.49
CA ILE A 132 12.89 6.55 1.30
C ILE A 132 13.92 6.37 2.42
N ASN A 133 14.93 7.23 2.47
CA ASN A 133 15.91 7.24 3.55
C ASN A 133 15.68 8.47 4.44
N THR A 134 15.39 8.23 5.71
CA THR A 134 15.08 9.27 6.70
C THR A 134 16.20 9.51 7.70
N GLY A 135 17.33 8.81 7.59
CA GLY A 135 18.41 8.82 8.58
C GLY A 135 19.71 8.18 8.10
N ALA A 136 20.27 7.27 8.91
CA ALA A 136 21.58 6.67 8.67
C ALA A 136 21.55 5.50 7.68
N GLY A 137 20.39 5.19 7.08
CA GLY A 137 20.23 4.09 6.13
C GLY A 137 20.16 2.70 6.75
N LYS A 138 19.84 2.60 8.05
CA LYS A 138 19.54 1.34 8.73
C LYS A 138 18.07 0.97 8.55
N ASP A 139 17.69 -0.25 8.92
CA ASP A 139 16.30 -0.75 8.81
C ASP A 139 15.25 0.17 9.46
N GLU A 140 15.59 0.83 10.56
CA GLU A 140 14.74 1.80 11.29
C GLU A 140 14.65 3.20 10.63
N ASP A 141 15.46 3.44 9.61
CA ASP A 141 15.59 4.71 8.89
C ASP A 141 15.15 4.61 7.42
N ILE A 142 14.72 3.43 6.97
CA ILE A 142 14.38 3.20 5.57
C ILE A 142 12.99 2.62 5.37
N LEU A 143 12.36 3.06 4.28
CA LEU A 143 11.10 2.52 3.78
C LEU A 143 11.28 2.20 2.30
N LEU A 144 10.45 1.29 1.78
CA LEU A 144 10.31 1.08 0.33
C LEU A 144 9.02 1.72 -0.16
N ALA A 145 9.12 2.72 -1.03
CA ALA A 145 7.98 3.24 -1.77
C ALA A 145 7.83 2.47 -3.08
N ALA A 146 6.71 1.76 -3.27
CA ALA A 146 6.35 1.13 -4.53
C ALA A 146 5.17 1.87 -5.16
N LYS A 147 5.35 2.35 -6.40
CA LYS A 147 4.29 3.04 -7.14
C LYS A 147 3.15 2.07 -7.42
N ARG A 148 1.94 2.52 -7.16
CA ARG A 148 0.71 1.77 -7.42
C ARG A 148 0.45 1.72 -8.92
N TYR A 149 0.29 0.52 -9.46
CA TYR A 149 -0.05 0.30 -10.86
C TYR A 149 -1.58 0.26 -11.10
N ASP A 150 -2.36 0.18 -10.03
CA ASP A 150 -3.82 0.35 -10.03
C ASP A 150 -4.26 1.83 -9.88
N ARG A 151 -3.34 2.75 -10.21
CA ARG A 151 -3.55 4.19 -10.17
C ARG A 151 -3.04 4.82 -11.46
N GLY A 152 -3.96 5.40 -12.24
CA GLY A 152 -3.66 5.99 -13.55
C GLY A 152 -4.04 7.47 -13.61
N TYR A 153 -3.27 8.29 -14.32
CA TYR A 153 -3.60 9.70 -14.54
C TYR A 153 -4.23 9.90 -15.92
N THR A 154 -5.25 10.76 -15.98
CA THR A 154 -5.78 11.26 -17.26
C THR A 154 -4.96 12.48 -17.72
N ASN A 155 -5.17 12.92 -18.97
CA ASN A 155 -4.51 14.12 -19.50
C ASN A 155 -4.88 15.41 -18.71
N HIS A 156 -6.08 15.43 -18.13
CA HIS A 156 -6.60 16.54 -17.33
C HIS A 156 -7.17 15.97 -16.03
N PRO A 157 -6.30 15.60 -15.07
CA PRO A 157 -6.76 15.02 -13.82
C PRO A 157 -7.51 16.08 -13.00
N ARG A 158 -8.55 15.66 -12.30
CA ARG A 158 -9.13 16.48 -11.23
C ARG A 158 -8.07 16.75 -10.17
N THR A 159 -8.22 17.82 -9.39
CA THR A 159 -7.28 18.15 -8.32
C THR A 159 -7.95 18.15 -6.95
N ILE A 160 -7.19 17.77 -5.93
CA ILE A 160 -7.51 17.90 -4.50
C ILE A 160 -6.30 18.57 -3.85
N ASP A 161 -6.50 19.66 -3.12
CA ASP A 161 -5.42 20.44 -2.47
C ASP A 161 -4.26 20.81 -3.43
N GLY A 162 -4.61 21.09 -4.68
CA GLY A 162 -3.66 21.40 -5.74
C GLY A 162 -2.90 20.18 -6.30
N GLN A 163 -3.10 18.98 -5.76
CA GLN A 163 -2.49 17.75 -6.26
C GLN A 163 -3.37 17.08 -7.33
N PRO A 164 -2.81 16.59 -8.44
CA PRO A 164 -3.55 15.80 -9.41
C PRO A 164 -4.01 14.48 -8.79
N VAL A 165 -5.27 14.12 -9.01
CA VAL A 165 -5.86 12.91 -8.44
C VAL A 165 -5.84 11.80 -9.49
N PRO A 166 -5.23 10.63 -9.20
CA PRO A 166 -5.30 9.48 -10.09
C PRO A 166 -6.71 8.86 -10.11
N ASN A 167 -7.06 8.27 -11.24
CA ASN A 167 -8.15 7.31 -11.33
C ASN A 167 -7.73 5.99 -10.68
N ARG A 168 -8.69 5.34 -10.01
CA ARG A 168 -8.54 3.96 -9.55
C ARG A 168 -8.79 3.01 -10.72
N LEU A 169 -7.92 2.02 -10.90
CA LEU A 169 -8.06 0.99 -11.92
C LEU A 169 -8.47 -0.32 -11.23
N HIS A 170 -9.42 -1.04 -11.82
CA HIS A 170 -9.87 -2.31 -11.23
C HIS A 170 -8.74 -3.32 -11.24
N GLN A 171 -8.58 -4.04 -10.14
CA GLN A 171 -7.55 -5.06 -9.99
C GLN A 171 -8.04 -6.13 -9.02
N GLU A 172 -7.76 -7.38 -9.37
CA GLU A 172 -7.94 -8.54 -8.51
C GLU A 172 -6.63 -9.35 -8.49
N ASP A 173 -6.38 -10.05 -7.39
CA ASP A 173 -5.34 -11.08 -7.37
C ASP A 173 -5.89 -12.42 -7.88
N MET A 174 -4.99 -13.37 -8.15
CA MET A 174 -5.40 -14.68 -8.66
C MET A 174 -6.26 -15.47 -7.66
N ALA A 175 -6.13 -15.23 -6.35
CA ALA A 175 -6.96 -15.92 -5.37
C ALA A 175 -8.40 -15.42 -5.43
N GLN A 176 -8.60 -14.11 -5.59
CA GLN A 176 -9.91 -13.48 -5.77
C GLN A 176 -10.58 -13.96 -7.06
N GLU A 177 -9.87 -13.92 -8.19
CA GLU A 177 -10.37 -14.38 -9.49
C GLU A 177 -10.81 -15.86 -9.42
N LEU A 178 -10.04 -16.69 -8.72
CA LEU A 178 -10.32 -18.13 -8.55
C LEU A 178 -11.23 -18.44 -7.36
N SER A 179 -11.73 -17.42 -6.64
CA SER A 179 -12.56 -17.58 -5.44
C SER A 179 -11.93 -18.47 -4.34
N LEU A 180 -10.61 -18.43 -4.22
CA LEU A 180 -9.84 -19.18 -3.22
C LEU A 180 -9.80 -18.44 -1.89
N GLN A 181 -9.99 -19.16 -0.79
CA GLN A 181 -10.02 -18.59 0.56
C GLN A 181 -8.70 -18.84 1.33
N GLY A 182 -8.15 -17.79 1.94
CA GLY A 182 -7.06 -17.85 2.93
C GLY A 182 -5.70 -18.36 2.42
N PHE A 183 -4.82 -18.76 3.34
CA PHE A 183 -3.45 -19.22 3.06
C PHE A 183 -3.36 -20.41 2.10
N SER A 184 -4.41 -21.23 2.03
CA SER A 184 -4.53 -22.34 1.08
C SER A 184 -4.67 -21.90 -0.39
N GLY A 185 -4.84 -20.61 -0.65
CA GLY A 185 -4.88 -20.05 -1.99
C GLY A 185 -3.52 -20.10 -2.70
N ALA A 186 -2.41 -19.87 -1.98
CA ALA A 186 -1.08 -19.82 -2.60
C ALA A 186 -0.63 -21.19 -3.16
N GLU A 187 -0.84 -22.26 -2.39
CA GLU A 187 -0.56 -23.64 -2.84
C GLU A 187 -1.51 -24.07 -3.96
N ARG A 188 -2.81 -23.75 -3.84
CA ARG A 188 -3.80 -24.07 -4.87
C ARG A 188 -3.59 -23.31 -6.19
N ILE A 189 -3.10 -22.07 -6.15
CA ILE A 189 -2.72 -21.31 -7.35
C ILE A 189 -1.56 -22.00 -8.05
N HIS A 190 -0.55 -22.47 -7.30
CA HIS A 190 0.57 -23.21 -7.89
C HIS A 190 0.09 -24.47 -8.61
N ASP A 191 -0.80 -25.24 -7.98
CA ASP A 191 -1.35 -26.47 -8.56
C ASP A 191 -2.19 -26.18 -9.81
N ILE A 192 -3.07 -25.17 -9.77
CA ILE A 192 -3.92 -24.76 -10.91
C ILE A 192 -3.07 -24.29 -12.10
N ILE A 193 -2.04 -23.46 -11.86
CA ILE A 193 -1.13 -23.01 -12.93
C ILE A 193 -0.40 -24.19 -13.56
N THR A 194 0.04 -25.15 -12.75
CA THR A 194 0.82 -26.31 -13.21
C THR A 194 -0.05 -27.31 -13.97
N GLU A 195 -1.31 -27.51 -13.56
CA GLU A 195 -2.28 -28.34 -14.29
C GLU A 195 -2.75 -27.70 -15.61
N HIS A 196 -2.82 -26.36 -15.68
CA HIS A 196 -3.29 -25.62 -16.86
C HIS A 196 -2.21 -25.14 -17.83
N GLN A 197 -0.94 -25.57 -17.70
CA GLN A 197 0.13 -25.32 -18.70
C GLN A 197 -0.12 -25.88 -20.13
N LYS A 198 -1.35 -26.33 -20.45
CA LYS A 198 -1.82 -26.61 -21.82
C LYS A 198 -2.60 -25.48 -22.49
N ILE A 199 -2.78 -24.32 -21.86
CA ILE A 199 -3.55 -23.22 -22.45
C ILE A 199 -2.60 -22.19 -23.06
N HIS A 200 -2.52 -22.19 -24.39
CA HIS A 200 -1.95 -21.09 -25.17
C HIS A 200 -2.84 -19.86 -24.98
N VAL A 201 -2.26 -18.77 -24.46
CA VAL A 201 -2.87 -17.45 -24.50
C VAL A 201 -2.56 -16.84 -25.87
N VAL A 202 -3.62 -16.53 -26.64
CA VAL A 202 -3.57 -15.69 -27.85
C VAL A 202 -3.66 -14.23 -27.41
#